data_AF-A0AAX1TX52-F1
#
_entry.id   AF-A0AAX1TX52-F1
#
_cell.length_a   1.000
_cell.length_b   1.000
_cell.length_c   1.000
_cell.angle_alpha   90.00
_cell.angle_beta   90.00
_cell.angle_gamma   90.00
#
_symmetry.space_group_name_H-M   'P 1'
#
loop_
_entity.id
_entity.type
_entity.pdbx_description
1 polymer ?
#
loop_
_entity_poly.entity_id
_entity_poly.type
_entity_poly.pdbx_seq_one_letter_code
_entity_poly.pdbx_strand_id
1 'polypeptide(L)'
;MSQCQQCGEPAQTTLCKTCAKHMRRQITSLAKTIPELRALADRKAHIGERGGGVRGGEPGLPVSVHWLTVYEEAARLMLRLAGCVDLKWMLLPVEGWRSAYRVVCRSWSRVVCSPSAGELADRLDRMLRRIDRLCIPSDGRVTVVQCPDCSTSLAVPQGMRDGWCPECGERLDLDMLVAGRLGEAGQAVMTCSPAEAADWLTDRAGLRTTRKQVSNWLTRGRLSKARRIGRGVWEFNQAELVDTRLAQEGESA
;
A
#
# COMPACT_ATOMS: atom_id res chain seq x y z
N MET A 1 -34.49 -28.42 -2.46
CA MET A 1 -33.25 -28.07 -3.20
C MET A 1 -32.47 -27.11 -2.33
N SER A 2 -31.24 -27.44 -1.95
CA SER A 2 -30.37 -26.52 -1.21
C SER A 2 -29.93 -25.37 -2.12
N GLN A 3 -29.80 -24.16 -1.57
CA GLN A 3 -29.18 -23.03 -2.26
C GLN A 3 -27.67 -23.07 -2.02
N CYS A 4 -26.89 -22.64 -3.01
CA CYS A 4 -25.45 -22.46 -2.88
C CYS A 4 -25.16 -21.40 -1.82
N GLN A 5 -24.35 -21.72 -0.83
CA GLN A 5 -24.01 -20.80 0.25
C GLN A 5 -23.24 -19.55 -0.21
N GLN A 6 -22.61 -19.59 -1.40
CA GLN A 6 -21.77 -18.50 -1.91
C GLN A 6 -22.48 -17.61 -2.94
N CYS A 7 -23.33 -18.17 -3.82
CA CYS A 7 -24.00 -17.41 -4.89
C CYS A 7 -25.54 -17.46 -4.84
N GLY A 8 -26.14 -18.23 -3.93
CA GLY A 8 -27.60 -18.36 -3.81
C GLY A 8 -28.29 -19.21 -4.89
N GLU A 9 -27.58 -19.63 -5.95
CA GLU A 9 -28.13 -20.49 -7.01
C GLU A 9 -28.53 -21.88 -6.50
N PRO A 10 -29.51 -22.56 -7.13
CA PRO A 10 -29.88 -23.92 -6.77
C PRO A 10 -28.71 -24.90 -6.93
N ALA A 11 -28.38 -25.63 -5.88
CA ALA A 11 -27.26 -26.56 -5.84
C ALA A 11 -27.64 -27.91 -5.20
N GLN A 12 -26.98 -28.98 -5.66
CA GLN A 12 -27.13 -30.33 -5.09
C GLN A 12 -26.26 -30.54 -3.83
N THR A 13 -25.28 -29.66 -3.63
CA THR A 13 -24.33 -29.65 -2.51
C THR A 13 -24.30 -28.25 -1.89
N THR A 14 -23.55 -28.06 -0.81
CA THR A 14 -23.40 -26.74 -0.13
C THR A 14 -22.85 -25.65 -1.05
N LEU A 15 -22.01 -26.02 -2.03
CA LEU A 15 -21.57 -25.14 -3.12
C LEU A 15 -22.04 -25.64 -4.49
N CYS A 16 -22.34 -24.74 -5.41
CA CYS A 16 -22.57 -25.10 -6.82
C CYS A 16 -21.26 -25.50 -7.52
N LYS A 17 -21.37 -26.17 -8.68
CA LYS A 17 -20.19 -26.65 -9.45
C LYS A 17 -19.22 -25.52 -9.80
N THR A 18 -19.74 -24.33 -10.11
CA THR A 18 -18.95 -23.15 -10.48
C THR A 18 -18.17 -22.60 -9.29
N CYS A 19 -18.85 -22.35 -8.15
CA CYS A 19 -18.23 -21.90 -6.91
C CYS A 19 -17.18 -22.90 -6.40
N ALA A 20 -17.48 -24.19 -6.44
CA ALA A 20 -16.50 -25.22 -6.10
C ALA A 20 -15.24 -25.15 -6.99
N LYS A 21 -15.41 -25.04 -8.31
CA LYS A 21 -14.27 -24.90 -9.24
C LYS A 21 -13.46 -23.63 -8.97
N HIS A 22 -14.13 -22.52 -8.66
CA HIS A 22 -13.50 -21.26 -8.30
C HIS A 22 -12.69 -21.37 -7.01
N MET A 23 -13.30 -21.89 -5.94
CA MET A 23 -12.65 -22.15 -4.65
C MET A 23 -11.41 -23.02 -4.81
N ARG A 24 -11.45 -24.09 -5.63
CA ARG A 24 -10.28 -24.94 -5.90
C ARG A 24 -9.11 -24.18 -6.55
N ARG A 25 -9.41 -23.27 -7.48
CA ARG A 25 -8.39 -22.42 -8.11
C ARG A 25 -7.78 -21.47 -7.08
N GLN A 26 -8.61 -20.84 -6.25
CA GLN A 26 -8.18 -19.96 -5.18
C GLN A 26 -7.28 -20.67 -4.15
N ILE A 27 -7.61 -21.91 -3.76
CA ILE A 27 -6.78 -22.72 -2.84
C ILE A 27 -5.40 -22.98 -3.47
N THR A 28 -5.38 -23.29 -4.77
CA THR A 28 -4.13 -23.49 -5.50
C THR A 28 -3.32 -22.19 -5.59
N SER A 29 -3.98 -21.04 -5.78
CA SER A 29 -3.35 -19.72 -5.76
C SER A 29 -2.74 -19.43 -4.39
N LEU A 30 -3.50 -19.64 -3.31
CA LEU A 30 -3.03 -19.43 -1.94
C LEU A 30 -1.83 -20.33 -1.61
N ALA A 31 -1.83 -21.59 -2.06
CA ALA A 31 -0.71 -22.51 -1.86
C ALA A 31 0.59 -22.02 -2.53
N LYS A 32 0.48 -21.28 -3.66
CA LYS A 32 1.63 -20.67 -4.33
C LYS A 32 2.12 -19.40 -3.65
N THR A 33 1.22 -18.60 -3.07
CA THR A 33 1.58 -17.33 -2.43
C THR A 33 2.12 -17.48 -1.01
N ILE A 34 1.75 -18.53 -0.26
CA ILE A 34 2.24 -18.73 1.13
C ILE A 34 3.79 -18.70 1.24
N PRO A 35 4.58 -19.37 0.36
CA PRO A 35 6.03 -19.24 0.35
C PRO A 35 6.54 -17.82 0.12
N GLU A 36 5.88 -17.05 -0.75
CA GLU A 36 6.25 -15.66 -1.07
C GLU A 36 6.01 -14.75 0.13
N LEU A 37 4.88 -14.93 0.82
CA LEU A 37 4.58 -14.25 2.09
C LEU A 37 5.64 -14.55 3.16
N ARG A 38 6.14 -15.80 3.22
CA ARG A 38 7.23 -16.15 4.12
C ARG A 38 8.54 -15.46 3.75
N ALA A 39 8.85 -15.35 2.47
CA ALA A 39 10.02 -14.62 2.00
C ALA A 39 9.93 -13.12 2.32
N LEU A 40 8.74 -12.52 2.24
CA LEU A 40 8.47 -11.13 2.67
C LEU A 40 8.62 -10.96 4.20
N ALA A 41 8.12 -11.93 4.98
CA ALA A 41 8.27 -11.94 6.44
C ALA A 41 9.75 -12.00 6.84
N ASP A 42 10.52 -12.91 6.23
CA ASP A 42 11.95 -13.06 6.43
C ASP A 42 12.77 -11.88 5.81
N ARG A 43 12.13 -10.87 5.20
CA ARG A 43 12.75 -9.78 4.44
C ARG A 43 13.71 -10.23 3.32
N LYS A 44 13.56 -11.47 2.85
CA LYS A 44 14.28 -12.04 1.69
C LYS A 44 13.69 -11.54 0.36
N ALA A 45 12.44 -11.12 0.37
CA ALA A 45 11.74 -10.49 -0.75
C ALA A 45 11.24 -9.09 -0.34
N HIS A 46 10.95 -8.25 -1.34
CA HIS A 46 10.40 -6.91 -1.19
C HIS A 46 9.36 -6.65 -2.29
N ILE A 47 8.42 -5.73 -2.02
CA ILE A 47 7.41 -5.27 -2.97
C ILE A 47 7.76 -3.83 -3.35
N GLY A 48 7.79 -3.53 -4.66
CA GLY A 48 8.17 -2.21 -5.20
C GLY A 48 9.69 -2.00 -5.36
N GLU A 49 10.07 -0.82 -5.85
CA GLU A 49 11.49 -0.43 -5.97
C GLU A 49 12.15 -0.23 -4.60
N ARG A 50 13.46 -0.49 -4.53
CA ARG A 50 14.28 -0.17 -3.34
C ARG A 50 14.38 1.34 -3.19
N GLY A 51 13.41 1.96 -2.52
CA GLY A 51 13.55 3.33 -2.03
C GLY A 51 14.72 3.38 -1.05
N GLY A 52 15.73 4.21 -1.32
CA GLY A 52 16.84 4.45 -0.39
C GLY A 52 16.29 4.84 0.97
N GLY A 53 16.47 3.97 1.96
CA GLY A 53 15.93 4.19 3.30
C GLY A 53 16.47 5.48 3.92
N VAL A 54 15.64 6.14 4.73
CA VAL A 54 16.05 7.25 5.59
C VAL A 54 17.23 6.79 6.46
N ARG A 55 18.41 7.38 6.24
CA ARG A 55 19.60 7.10 7.05
C ARG A 55 19.36 7.63 8.47
N GLY A 56 19.50 6.77 9.47
CA GLY A 56 19.45 7.15 10.90
C GLY A 56 18.35 6.51 11.75
N GLY A 57 17.47 5.67 11.17
CA GLY A 57 16.51 4.87 11.95
C GLY A 57 17.17 3.67 12.64
N GLU A 58 16.69 3.31 13.83
CA GLU A 58 17.04 2.05 14.48
C GLU A 58 16.84 0.87 13.51
N PRO A 59 17.75 -0.14 13.50
CA PRO A 59 17.58 -1.31 12.66
C PRO A 59 16.24 -1.98 13.01
N GLY A 60 15.27 -1.94 12.09
CA GLY A 60 14.03 -2.66 12.30
C GLY A 60 14.29 -4.16 12.45
N LEU A 61 13.50 -4.84 13.29
CA LEU A 61 13.59 -6.27 13.60
C LEU A 61 13.96 -7.15 12.38
N PRO A 62 14.69 -8.27 12.56
CA PRO A 62 15.12 -9.13 11.45
C PRO A 62 13.97 -9.75 10.66
N VAL A 63 12.73 -9.66 11.15
CA VAL A 63 11.51 -10.17 10.54
C VAL A 63 10.48 -9.05 10.45
N SER A 64 9.73 -8.98 9.35
CA SER A 64 8.53 -8.15 9.28
C SER A 64 7.38 -8.82 10.03
N VAL A 65 7.02 -8.27 11.20
CA VAL A 65 5.89 -8.75 12.01
C VAL A 65 4.59 -8.70 11.21
N HIS A 66 4.39 -7.65 10.40
CA HIS A 66 3.20 -7.52 9.55
C HIS A 66 3.06 -8.68 8.56
N TRP A 67 4.10 -8.96 7.78
CA TRP A 67 4.09 -10.05 6.78
C TRP A 67 4.06 -11.43 7.44
N LEU A 68 4.65 -11.57 8.63
CA LEU A 68 4.55 -12.80 9.42
C LEU A 68 3.09 -13.09 9.80
N THR A 69 2.34 -12.09 10.28
CA THR A 69 0.92 -12.24 10.59
C THR A 69 0.11 -12.67 9.36
N VAL A 70 0.34 -12.05 8.21
CA VAL A 70 -0.35 -12.40 6.95
C VAL A 70 -0.01 -13.83 6.51
N TYR A 71 1.26 -14.23 6.59
CA TYR A 71 1.71 -15.60 6.34
C TYR A 71 0.98 -16.60 7.25
N GLU A 72 0.95 -16.35 8.55
CA GLU A 72 0.34 -17.27 9.51
C GLU A 72 -1.17 -17.40 9.30
N GLU A 73 -1.87 -16.29 9.02
CA GLU A 73 -3.29 -16.33 8.72
C GLU A 73 -3.60 -17.12 7.44
N ALA A 74 -2.80 -16.94 6.39
CA ALA A 74 -2.91 -17.70 5.14
C ALA A 74 -2.66 -19.20 5.37
N ALA A 75 -1.63 -19.55 6.14
CA ALA A 75 -1.32 -20.93 6.50
C ALA A 75 -2.42 -21.57 7.38
N ARG A 76 -2.93 -20.85 8.39
CA ARG A 76 -4.06 -21.30 9.23
C ARG A 76 -5.33 -21.50 8.41
N LEU A 77 -5.59 -20.68 7.40
CA LEU A 77 -6.72 -20.88 6.49
C LEU A 77 -6.60 -22.20 5.72
N MET A 78 -5.39 -22.56 5.28
CA MET A 78 -5.12 -23.87 4.66
C MET A 78 -5.38 -25.04 5.64
N LEU A 79 -4.98 -24.89 6.91
CA LEU A 79 -5.25 -25.89 7.94
C LEU A 79 -6.75 -26.04 8.22
N ARG A 80 -7.51 -24.93 8.25
CA ARG A 80 -8.98 -24.94 8.42
C ARG A 80 -9.69 -25.63 7.24
N LEU A 81 -9.20 -25.44 6.02
CA LEU A 81 -9.70 -26.18 4.85
C LEU A 81 -9.48 -27.69 5.01
N ALA A 82 -8.32 -28.12 5.51
CA ALA A 82 -8.06 -29.52 5.82
C ALA A 82 -8.86 -30.03 7.03
N GLY A 83 -9.24 -29.14 7.95
CA GLY A 83 -10.16 -29.40 9.06
C GLY A 83 -11.53 -29.93 8.64
N CYS A 84 -11.98 -29.59 7.42
CA CYS A 84 -13.20 -30.16 6.83
C CYS A 84 -13.08 -31.67 6.53
N VAL A 85 -11.85 -32.18 6.42
CA VAL A 85 -11.57 -33.61 6.20
C VAL A 85 -11.41 -34.33 7.54
N ASP A 86 -10.68 -33.72 8.47
CA ASP A 86 -10.39 -34.24 9.81
C ASP A 86 -9.95 -33.07 10.72
N LEU A 87 -10.56 -32.93 11.90
CA LEU A 87 -10.30 -31.81 12.81
C LEU A 87 -8.84 -31.74 13.29
N LYS A 88 -8.09 -32.87 13.29
CA LYS A 88 -6.69 -32.87 13.71
C LYS A 88 -5.81 -31.90 12.93
N TRP A 89 -6.18 -31.61 11.67
CA TRP A 89 -5.43 -30.67 10.84
C TRP A 89 -5.41 -29.25 11.41
N MET A 90 -6.42 -28.88 12.19
CA MET A 90 -6.48 -27.56 12.86
C MET A 90 -5.56 -27.46 14.08
N LEU A 91 -5.06 -28.58 14.59
CA LEU A 91 -4.13 -28.64 15.72
C LEU A 91 -2.66 -28.59 15.29
N LEU A 92 -2.40 -28.73 13.99
CA LEU A 92 -1.04 -28.68 13.47
C LEU A 92 -0.48 -27.25 13.51
N PRO A 93 0.85 -27.12 13.66
CA PRO A 93 1.51 -25.83 13.53
C PRO A 93 1.40 -25.32 12.08
N VAL A 94 1.57 -24.01 11.88
CA VAL A 94 1.34 -23.33 10.59
C VAL A 94 2.24 -23.88 9.48
N GLU A 95 3.43 -24.37 9.82
CA GLU A 95 4.39 -25.03 8.93
C GLU A 95 3.80 -26.28 8.25
N GLY A 96 2.78 -26.90 8.87
CA GLY A 96 2.06 -28.07 8.36
C GLY A 96 1.15 -27.78 7.15
N TRP A 97 1.03 -26.52 6.70
CA TRP A 97 0.12 -26.12 5.62
C TRP A 97 0.30 -26.90 4.31
N ARG A 98 1.54 -27.31 3.97
CA ARG A 98 1.80 -28.10 2.73
C ARG A 98 1.15 -29.48 2.78
N SER A 99 1.14 -30.10 3.95
CA SER A 99 0.47 -31.39 4.17
C SER A 99 -1.04 -31.22 4.16
N ALA A 100 -1.55 -30.15 4.78
CA ALA A 100 -2.96 -29.79 4.72
C ALA A 100 -3.45 -29.55 3.28
N TYR A 101 -2.70 -28.79 2.47
CA TYR A 101 -3.01 -28.57 1.06
C TYR A 101 -3.13 -29.89 0.28
N ARG A 102 -2.17 -30.82 0.45
CA ARG A 102 -2.20 -32.13 -0.21
C ARG A 102 -3.46 -32.93 0.16
N VAL A 103 -3.87 -32.90 1.42
CA VAL A 103 -5.08 -33.58 1.88
C VAL A 103 -6.34 -32.92 1.35
N VAL A 104 -6.40 -31.59 1.30
CA VAL A 104 -7.51 -30.84 0.68
C VAL A 104 -7.67 -31.21 -0.79
N CYS A 105 -6.57 -31.32 -1.54
CA CYS A 105 -6.61 -31.73 -2.94
C CYS A 105 -7.08 -33.18 -3.12
N ARG A 106 -6.62 -34.10 -2.27
CA ARG A 106 -7.01 -35.52 -2.32
C ARG A 106 -8.47 -35.74 -1.93
N SER A 107 -8.95 -34.99 -0.94
CA SER A 107 -10.27 -35.16 -0.33
C SER A 107 -11.22 -34.01 -0.69
N TRP A 108 -11.11 -33.50 -1.92
CA TRP A 108 -11.85 -32.32 -2.37
C TRP A 108 -13.37 -32.43 -2.19
N SER A 109 -13.96 -33.61 -2.43
CA SER A 109 -15.39 -33.84 -2.25
C SER A 109 -15.85 -33.58 -0.81
N ARG A 110 -15.05 -33.97 0.19
CA ARG A 110 -15.38 -33.71 1.61
C ARG A 110 -15.32 -32.23 1.96
N VAL A 111 -14.36 -31.51 1.37
CA VAL A 111 -14.23 -30.06 1.58
C VAL A 111 -15.41 -29.32 0.97
N VAL A 112 -15.80 -29.67 -0.27
CA VAL A 112 -16.94 -29.04 -0.95
C VAL A 112 -18.26 -29.34 -0.27
N CYS A 113 -18.48 -30.56 0.23
CA CYS A 113 -19.72 -30.92 0.91
C CYS A 113 -19.77 -30.50 2.39
N SER A 114 -18.71 -29.87 2.91
CA SER A 114 -18.66 -29.40 4.30
C SER A 114 -19.73 -28.32 4.54
N PRO A 115 -20.39 -28.31 5.72
CA PRO A 115 -21.30 -27.23 6.10
C PRO A 115 -20.66 -25.84 6.11
N SER A 116 -19.33 -25.78 6.32
CA SER A 116 -18.55 -24.54 6.35
C SER A 116 -17.94 -24.15 4.99
N ALA A 117 -18.28 -24.86 3.91
CA ALA A 117 -17.67 -24.65 2.60
C ALA A 117 -17.90 -23.23 2.07
N GLY A 118 -19.10 -22.66 2.25
CA GLY A 118 -19.40 -21.27 1.88
C GLY A 118 -18.55 -20.26 2.64
N GLU A 119 -18.54 -20.34 3.98
CA GLU A 119 -17.74 -19.44 4.83
C GLU A 119 -16.24 -19.49 4.48
N LEU A 120 -15.72 -20.69 4.23
CA LEU A 120 -14.32 -20.90 3.87
C LEU A 120 -13.99 -20.36 2.48
N ALA A 121 -14.92 -20.46 1.52
CA ALA A 121 -14.77 -19.85 0.21
C ALA A 121 -14.72 -18.31 0.31
N ASP A 122 -15.58 -17.70 1.12
CA ASP A 122 -15.59 -16.24 1.33
C ASP A 122 -14.35 -15.75 2.08
N ARG A 123 -13.86 -16.54 3.04
CA ARG A 123 -12.60 -16.23 3.74
C ARG A 123 -11.40 -16.31 2.81
N LEU A 124 -11.41 -17.28 1.90
CA LEU A 124 -10.37 -17.46 0.90
C LEU A 124 -10.34 -16.30 -0.11
N ASP A 125 -11.51 -15.89 -0.60
CA ASP A 125 -11.63 -14.71 -1.48
C ASP A 125 -11.12 -13.44 -0.79
N ARG A 126 -11.58 -13.19 0.45
CA ARG A 126 -11.11 -12.04 1.25
C ARG A 126 -9.61 -12.06 1.51
N MET A 127 -9.05 -13.24 1.82
CA MET A 127 -7.61 -13.39 2.04
C MET A 127 -6.81 -13.08 0.77
N LEU A 128 -7.21 -13.63 -0.38
CA LEU A 128 -6.51 -13.36 -1.64
C LEU A 128 -6.62 -11.89 -2.05
N ARG A 129 -7.80 -11.25 -1.90
CA ARG A 129 -7.96 -9.81 -2.15
C ARG A 129 -7.18 -8.94 -1.18
N ARG A 130 -6.94 -9.40 0.04
CA ARG A 130 -6.09 -8.70 1.02
C ARG A 130 -4.63 -8.82 0.61
N ILE A 131 -4.16 -10.03 0.27
CA ILE A 131 -2.79 -10.26 -0.21
C ILE A 131 -2.53 -9.41 -1.44
N ASP A 132 -3.43 -9.44 -2.43
CA ASP A 132 -3.34 -8.64 -3.64
C ASP A 132 -3.18 -7.14 -3.33
N ARG A 133 -4.04 -6.58 -2.48
CA ARG A 133 -3.95 -5.18 -2.02
C ARG A 133 -2.65 -4.85 -1.29
N LEU A 134 -2.11 -5.78 -0.49
CA LEU A 134 -0.83 -5.57 0.21
C LEU A 134 0.37 -5.72 -0.72
N CYS A 135 0.23 -6.47 -1.81
CA CYS A 135 1.25 -6.67 -2.83
C CYS A 135 1.26 -5.59 -3.90
N ILE A 136 0.22 -4.75 -3.98
CA ILE A 136 0.28 -3.48 -4.72
C ILE A 136 1.30 -2.60 -3.96
N PRO A 137 2.42 -2.19 -4.60
CA PRO A 137 3.36 -1.28 -3.97
C PRO A 137 2.60 -0.05 -3.48
N SER A 138 2.75 0.29 -2.19
CA SER A 138 2.45 1.65 -1.78
C SER A 138 3.53 2.51 -2.42
N ASP A 139 3.23 3.20 -3.50
CA ASP A 139 4.12 4.27 -3.93
C ASP A 139 4.32 5.18 -2.71
N GLY A 140 5.56 5.33 -2.30
CA GLY A 140 5.93 6.10 -1.11
C GLY A 140 5.54 7.57 -1.19
N ARG A 141 4.87 8.00 -2.27
CA ARG A 141 4.31 9.33 -2.48
C ARG A 141 2.94 9.19 -3.13
N VAL A 142 1.93 9.70 -2.43
CA VAL A 142 0.56 9.82 -2.94
C VAL A 142 0.29 11.30 -3.12
N THR A 143 -0.09 11.70 -4.33
CA THR A 143 -0.57 13.06 -4.60
C THR A 143 -2.08 13.06 -4.50
N VAL A 144 -2.64 13.93 -3.66
CA VAL A 144 -4.09 14.12 -3.59
C VAL A 144 -4.49 15.13 -4.65
N VAL A 145 -5.27 14.68 -5.63
CA VAL A 145 -5.87 15.50 -6.69
C VAL A 145 -7.39 15.54 -6.55
N GLN A 146 -8.05 16.48 -7.22
CA GLN A 146 -9.52 16.53 -7.26
C GLN A 146 -10.03 16.08 -8.62
N CYS A 147 -11.12 15.32 -8.62
CA CYS A 147 -11.85 15.02 -9.86
C CYS A 147 -12.43 16.33 -10.43
N PRO A 148 -12.24 16.63 -11.73
CA PRO A 148 -12.75 17.86 -12.34
C PRO A 148 -14.28 17.97 -12.34
N ASP A 149 -15.01 16.84 -12.41
CA ASP A 149 -16.48 16.87 -12.50
C ASP A 149 -17.17 16.89 -11.15
N CYS A 150 -16.79 15.99 -10.23
CA CYS A 150 -17.46 15.84 -8.95
C CYS A 150 -16.66 16.37 -7.76
N SER A 151 -15.47 16.93 -7.99
CA SER A 151 -14.59 17.51 -6.96
C SER A 151 -14.14 16.54 -5.86
N THR A 152 -14.37 15.23 -6.04
CA THR A 152 -13.93 14.21 -5.08
C THR A 152 -12.41 14.17 -4.99
N SER A 153 -11.89 14.12 -3.77
CA SER A 153 -10.45 13.96 -3.52
C SER A 153 -9.99 12.54 -3.83
N LEU A 154 -9.02 12.42 -4.71
CA LEU A 154 -8.44 11.16 -5.17
C LEU A 154 -6.98 11.08 -4.73
N ALA A 155 -6.65 9.99 -4.05
CA ALA A 155 -5.28 9.63 -3.71
C ALA A 155 -4.64 8.93 -4.92
N VAL A 156 -3.70 9.62 -5.60
CA VAL A 156 -3.01 9.10 -6.78
C VAL A 156 -1.60 8.62 -6.40
N PRO A 157 -1.31 7.32 -6.49
CA PRO A 157 0.05 6.78 -6.34
C PRO A 157 0.99 7.29 -7.44
N GLN A 158 2.27 7.46 -7.13
CA GLN A 158 3.27 7.95 -8.06
C GLN A 158 3.44 7.03 -9.28
N GLY A 159 3.18 7.55 -10.48
CA GLY A 159 3.36 6.80 -11.75
C GLY A 159 2.10 6.13 -12.29
N MET A 160 0.96 6.34 -11.62
CA MET A 160 -0.35 5.99 -12.15
C MET A 160 -0.79 7.05 -13.18
N ARG A 161 -0.93 6.64 -14.45
CA ARG A 161 -1.19 7.58 -15.56
C ARG A 161 -2.66 7.84 -15.81
N ASP A 162 -3.48 6.81 -15.66
CA ASP A 162 -4.92 6.87 -15.89
C ASP A 162 -5.71 6.13 -14.81
N GLY A 163 -6.97 6.55 -14.62
CA GLY A 163 -7.85 5.97 -13.62
C GLY A 163 -9.29 6.39 -13.82
N TRP A 164 -10.16 5.91 -12.93
CA TRP A 164 -11.58 6.20 -12.93
C TRP A 164 -11.97 6.86 -11.62
N CYS A 165 -12.79 7.91 -11.67
CA CYS A 165 -13.35 8.48 -10.45
C CYS A 165 -14.35 7.48 -9.83
N PRO A 166 -14.24 7.13 -8.54
CA PRO A 166 -15.15 6.18 -7.90
C PRO A 166 -16.57 6.73 -7.69
N GLU A 167 -16.74 8.05 -7.70
CA GLU A 167 -18.04 8.71 -7.45
C GLU A 167 -18.81 9.00 -8.74
N CYS A 168 -18.19 9.65 -9.73
CA CYS A 168 -18.86 10.00 -10.99
C CYS A 168 -18.59 9.03 -12.15
N GLY A 169 -17.62 8.13 -12.01
CA GLY A 169 -17.25 7.20 -13.08
C GLY A 169 -16.52 7.83 -14.27
N GLU A 170 -16.08 9.09 -14.17
CA GLU A 170 -15.33 9.72 -15.25
C GLU A 170 -13.93 9.11 -15.39
N ARG A 171 -13.46 8.99 -16.64
CA ARG A 171 -12.08 8.58 -16.93
C ARG A 171 -11.13 9.76 -16.77
N LEU A 172 -10.11 9.60 -15.94
CA LEU A 172 -9.17 10.65 -15.57
C LEU A 172 -7.77 10.37 -16.12
N ASP A 173 -7.15 11.42 -16.65
CA ASP A 173 -5.70 11.49 -16.86
C ASP A 173 -5.05 11.93 -15.54
N LEU A 174 -4.60 10.94 -14.78
CA LEU A 174 -4.04 11.15 -13.44
C LEU A 174 -2.65 11.79 -13.53
N ASP A 175 -1.87 11.52 -14.57
CA ASP A 175 -0.58 12.19 -14.82
C ASP A 175 -0.78 13.70 -15.00
N MET A 176 -1.76 14.11 -15.80
CA MET A 176 -2.08 15.52 -16.02
C MET A 176 -2.58 16.20 -14.73
N LEU A 177 -3.47 15.54 -13.98
CA LEU A 177 -4.00 16.10 -12.73
C LEU A 177 -2.91 16.25 -11.66
N VAL A 178 -2.01 15.28 -11.56
CA VAL A 178 -0.86 15.34 -10.64
C VAL A 178 0.10 16.44 -11.08
N ALA A 179 0.43 16.54 -12.37
CA ALA A 179 1.30 17.58 -12.89
C ALA A 179 0.71 18.99 -12.65
N GLY A 180 -0.59 19.17 -12.88
CA GLY A 180 -1.30 20.42 -12.57
C GLY A 180 -1.22 20.75 -11.09
N ARG A 181 -1.51 19.78 -10.21
CA ARG A 181 -1.47 19.96 -8.77
C ARG A 181 -0.07 20.31 -8.23
N LEU A 182 0.96 19.65 -8.77
CA LEU A 182 2.35 19.95 -8.45
C LEU A 182 2.77 21.31 -9.01
N GLY A 183 2.25 21.71 -10.17
CA GLY A 183 2.44 23.05 -10.73
C GLY A 183 1.87 24.15 -9.83
N GLU A 184 0.62 23.98 -9.36
CA GLU A 184 -0.01 24.90 -8.40
C GLU A 184 0.77 24.98 -7.08
N ALA A 185 1.11 23.82 -6.50
CA ALA A 185 1.92 23.77 -5.28
C ALA A 185 3.31 24.39 -5.49
N GLY A 186 3.89 24.20 -6.67
CA GLY A 186 5.15 24.78 -7.11
C GLY A 186 5.10 26.28 -7.40
N GLN A 187 3.91 26.89 -7.42
CA GLN A 187 3.71 28.34 -7.53
C GLN A 187 3.34 28.99 -6.20
N ALA A 188 3.13 28.21 -5.13
CA ALA A 188 2.85 28.75 -3.82
C ALA A 188 4.02 29.64 -3.36
N VAL A 189 3.73 30.93 -3.15
CA VAL A 189 4.69 31.91 -2.64
C VAL A 189 4.34 32.30 -1.21
N MET A 190 5.34 32.75 -0.47
CA MET A 190 5.17 33.42 0.81
C MET A 190 6.03 34.67 0.86
N THR A 191 5.52 35.73 1.47
CA THR A 191 6.26 36.98 1.65
C THR A 191 6.59 37.13 3.12
N CYS A 192 7.85 36.89 3.47
CA CYS A 192 8.30 36.89 4.86
C CYS A 192 9.79 37.18 4.98
N SER A 193 10.27 37.29 6.22
CA SER A 193 11.70 37.37 6.52
C SER A 193 12.37 35.99 6.47
N PRO A 194 13.72 35.91 6.31
CA PRO A 194 14.43 34.63 6.35
C PRO A 194 14.30 33.88 7.68
N ALA A 195 13.90 34.55 8.77
CA ALA A 195 13.62 33.91 10.05
C ALA A 195 12.28 33.17 9.99
N GLU A 196 11.23 33.87 9.57
CA GLU A 196 9.88 33.32 9.44
C GLU A 196 9.81 32.21 8.39
N ALA A 197 10.63 32.28 7.32
CA ALA A 197 10.76 31.18 6.36
C ALA A 197 11.35 29.92 7.00
N ALA A 198 12.31 30.07 7.91
CA ALA A 198 12.91 28.95 8.64
C ALA A 198 11.94 28.34 9.67
N ASP A 199 11.16 29.20 10.34
CA ASP A 199 10.10 28.79 11.25
C ASP A 199 9.01 28.04 10.50
N TRP A 200 8.57 28.54 9.33
CA TRP A 200 7.62 27.83 8.48
C TRP A 200 8.16 26.45 8.04
N LEU A 201 9.41 26.35 7.61
CA LEU A 201 10.02 25.06 7.25
C LEU A 201 10.01 24.09 8.43
N THR A 202 10.30 24.59 9.64
CA THR A 202 10.36 23.76 10.84
C THR A 202 8.97 23.33 11.32
N ASP A 203 8.03 24.27 11.40
CA ASP A 203 6.73 24.06 12.04
C ASP A 203 5.66 23.50 11.09
N ARG A 204 5.68 23.94 9.82
CA ARG A 204 4.67 23.57 8.81
C ARG A 204 5.13 22.44 7.91
N ALA A 205 6.41 22.44 7.52
CA ALA A 205 6.99 21.39 6.67
C ALA A 205 7.71 20.28 7.47
N GLY A 206 7.90 20.44 8.79
CA GLY A 206 8.59 19.46 9.63
C GLY A 206 10.10 19.36 9.39
N LEU A 207 10.67 20.29 8.62
CA LEU A 207 12.07 20.33 8.23
C LEU A 207 12.83 21.31 9.11
N ARG A 208 13.46 20.81 10.17
CA ARG A 208 14.28 21.63 11.08
C ARG A 208 15.27 22.47 10.30
N THR A 209 15.08 23.78 10.35
CA THR A 209 15.83 24.76 9.57
C THR A 209 16.06 26.00 10.41
N THR A 210 17.26 26.56 10.34
CA THR A 210 17.64 27.79 11.04
C THR A 210 17.63 28.98 10.08
N ARG A 211 17.36 30.18 10.60
CA ARG A 211 17.48 31.45 9.85
C ARG A 211 18.81 31.57 9.11
N LYS A 212 19.91 31.12 9.73
CA LYS A 212 21.26 31.20 9.15
C LYS A 212 21.38 30.33 7.89
N GLN A 213 20.73 29.16 7.85
CA GLN A 213 20.70 28.32 6.66
C GLN A 213 19.96 29.01 5.51
N VAL A 214 18.76 29.54 5.77
CA VAL A 214 17.99 30.28 4.74
C VAL A 214 18.77 31.49 4.22
N SER A 215 19.42 32.23 5.13
CA SER A 215 20.26 33.38 4.77
C SER A 215 21.49 32.98 3.94
N ASN A 216 22.08 31.80 4.23
CA ASN A 216 23.17 31.24 3.44
C ASN A 216 22.69 30.80 2.05
N TRP A 217 21.49 30.25 1.91
CA TRP A 217 20.93 29.87 0.61
C TRP A 217 20.71 31.09 -0.28
N LEU A 218 20.20 32.18 0.27
CA LEU A 218 20.08 33.47 -0.42
C LEU A 218 21.45 33.99 -0.85
N THR A 219 22.42 34.04 0.06
CA THR A 219 23.78 34.53 -0.24
C THR A 219 24.48 33.70 -1.31
N ARG A 220 24.24 32.38 -1.34
CA ARG A 220 24.83 31.44 -2.30
C ARG A 220 24.02 31.29 -3.59
N GLY A 221 22.92 32.02 -3.75
CA GLY A 221 22.06 31.93 -4.93
C GLY A 221 21.38 30.57 -5.12
N ARG A 222 21.20 29.77 -4.05
CA ARG A 222 20.51 28.46 -4.12
C ARG A 222 18.99 28.61 -4.25
N LEU A 223 18.45 29.79 -3.94
CA LEU A 223 17.03 30.13 -4.09
C LEU A 223 16.86 31.08 -5.29
N SER A 224 16.78 30.51 -6.48
CA SER A 224 16.69 31.21 -7.75
C SER A 224 15.36 31.95 -7.96
N LYS A 225 14.27 31.47 -7.35
CA LYS A 225 12.94 32.08 -7.42
C LYS A 225 12.69 33.09 -6.30
N ALA A 226 13.61 33.22 -5.33
CA ALA A 226 13.46 34.17 -4.24
C ALA A 226 13.69 35.61 -4.71
N ARG A 227 12.74 36.50 -4.43
CA ARG A 227 12.81 37.91 -4.82
C ARG A 227 12.79 38.82 -3.60
N ARG A 228 13.69 39.79 -3.56
CA ARG A 228 13.70 40.80 -2.51
C ARG A 228 12.62 41.86 -2.81
N ILE A 229 11.65 41.99 -1.90
CA ILE A 229 10.57 43.00 -2.01
C ILE A 229 10.92 44.26 -1.23
N GLY A 230 11.64 44.13 -0.10
CA GLY A 230 11.93 45.27 0.76
C GLY A 230 13.15 45.09 1.68
N ARG A 231 13.21 45.90 2.73
CA ARG A 231 14.28 45.81 3.74
C ARG A 231 14.04 44.59 4.63
N GLY A 232 14.69 43.48 4.29
CA GLY A 232 14.64 42.24 5.08
C GLY A 232 13.45 41.33 4.78
N VAL A 233 12.60 41.70 3.82
CA VAL A 233 11.44 40.92 3.38
C VAL A 233 11.69 40.37 1.97
N TRP A 234 11.38 39.09 1.81
CA TRP A 234 11.58 38.32 0.60
C TRP A 234 10.29 37.59 0.23
N GLU A 235 10.06 37.46 -1.06
CA GLU A 235 9.12 36.51 -1.63
C GLU A 235 9.87 35.19 -1.84
N PHE A 236 9.41 34.14 -1.20
CA PHE A 236 9.96 32.79 -1.35
C PHE A 236 8.94 31.89 -2.03
N ASN A 237 9.43 31.08 -2.95
CA ASN A 237 8.67 29.94 -3.44
C ASN A 237 8.75 28.81 -2.40
N GLN A 238 7.59 28.32 -1.95
CA GLN A 238 7.51 27.34 -0.88
C GLN A 238 8.12 26.00 -1.28
N ALA A 239 7.89 25.56 -2.54
CA ALA A 239 8.47 24.34 -3.05
C ALA A 239 10.00 24.44 -3.17
N GLU A 240 10.53 25.56 -3.66
CA GLU A 240 11.98 25.78 -3.76
C GLU A 240 12.68 25.77 -2.39
N LEU A 241 12.03 26.31 -1.34
CA LEU A 241 12.54 26.25 0.03
C LEU A 241 12.63 24.80 0.54
N VAL A 242 11.59 24.01 0.31
CA VAL A 242 11.54 22.58 0.70
C VAL A 242 12.60 21.79 -0.07
N ASP A 243 12.66 21.93 -1.38
CA ASP A 243 13.59 21.22 -2.26
C ASP A 243 15.05 21.53 -1.90
N THR A 244 15.36 22.81 -1.68
CA THR A 244 16.71 23.25 -1.28
C THR A 244 17.13 22.64 0.05
N ARG A 245 16.19 22.53 1.00
CA ARG A 245 16.44 21.94 2.31
C ARG A 245 16.66 20.43 2.24
N LEU A 246 15.86 19.72 1.44
CA LEU A 246 16.00 18.28 1.20
C LEU A 246 17.31 17.95 0.46
N ALA A 247 17.71 18.77 -0.52
CA ALA A 247 18.97 18.60 -1.25
C ALA A 247 20.21 18.70 -0.34
N GLN A 248 20.20 19.59 0.67
CA GLN A 248 21.31 19.71 1.62
C GLN A 248 21.45 18.54 2.59
N GLU A 249 20.35 17.85 2.88
CA GLU A 249 20.34 16.62 3.68
C GLU A 249 21.06 15.47 2.96
N GLY A 250 21.07 15.49 1.61
CA GLY A 250 21.81 14.54 0.79
C GLY A 250 23.30 14.87 0.59
N GLU A 251 23.70 16.15 0.63
CA GLU A 251 25.09 16.60 0.39
C GLU A 251 26.02 16.50 1.61
N SER A 252 25.47 16.40 2.82
CA SER A 252 26.26 16.36 4.07
C SER A 252 26.57 14.92 4.53
N ALA A 253 26.44 13.94 3.61
CA ALA A 253 26.51 12.49 3.85
C ALA A 253 27.35 11.77 2.79
#